data_AF-A0A7C0W3P3-F1
#
_entry.id   AF-A0A7C0W3P3-F1
#
_cell.length_a   1.000
_cell.length_b   1.000
_cell.length_c   1.000
_cell.angle_alpha   90.00
_cell.angle_beta   90.00
_cell.angle_gamma   90.00
#
_symmetry.space_group_name_H-M   'P 1'
#
loop_
_entity.id
_entity.type
_entity.pdbx_description
1 polymer ?
#
loop_
_entity_poly.entity_id
_entity_poly.type
_entity_poly.pdbx_seq_one_letter_code
_entity_poly.pdbx_strand_id
1 'polypeptide(L)'
;MFKGLIYKIELGDDVYVGSTKALKLCYRQSVHNWNLRNGRTAKLYKTARELGIEKLKCIWLEDYECNKLCKLRAREEELRKELNAQLNDRNCCGADIERQKNTARQYYKIYMPKYVRSNKERIKVIRARYYQKNKEHIKKRSKDYYHKNKEAIKKRRSYKRKGLIAT
;
A
#
# COMPACT_ATOMS: atom_id res chain seq x y z
N MET A 1 12.94 13.55 -14.24
CA MET A 1 13.76 12.51 -13.59
C MET A 1 14.41 13.15 -12.37
N PHE A 2 14.56 12.44 -11.25
CA PHE A 2 15.30 12.96 -10.10
C PHE A 2 16.34 11.96 -9.64
N LYS A 3 17.44 12.48 -9.10
CA LYS A 3 18.53 11.70 -8.52
C LYS A 3 18.24 11.47 -7.04
N GLY A 4 18.10 10.21 -6.64
CA GLY A 4 18.04 9.82 -5.24
C GLY A 4 19.41 9.37 -4.76
N LEU A 5 19.71 9.60 -3.49
CA LEU A 5 20.90 9.09 -2.81
C LEU A 5 20.48 7.94 -1.90
N ILE A 6 21.15 6.79 -2.01
CA ILE A 6 20.99 5.68 -1.07
C ILE A 6 22.25 5.60 -0.21
N TYR A 7 22.04 5.33 1.08
CA TYR A 7 23.10 5.35 2.08
C TYR A 7 22.86 4.29 3.15
N LYS A 8 23.90 3.98 3.91
CA LYS A 8 23.83 3.15 5.12
C LYS A 8 24.31 3.89 6.36
N ILE A 9 23.91 3.38 7.52
CA ILE A 9 24.43 3.74 8.83
C ILE A 9 24.80 2.44 9.52
N GLU A 10 26.02 2.36 10.04
CA GLU A 10 26.56 1.21 10.75
C GLU A 10 26.57 1.51 12.25
N LEU A 11 26.01 0.62 13.06
CA LEU A 11 26.02 0.68 14.52
C LEU A 11 26.55 -0.66 15.06
N GLY A 12 27.87 -0.78 15.18
CA GLY A 12 28.50 -2.07 15.48
C GLY A 12 28.25 -3.06 14.34
N ASP A 13 27.72 -4.23 14.67
CA ASP A 13 27.38 -5.29 13.69
C ASP A 13 26.05 -5.04 12.95
N ASP A 14 25.27 -4.06 13.42
CA ASP A 14 23.94 -3.77 12.90
C ASP A 14 23.96 -2.66 11.82
N VAL A 15 23.21 -2.88 10.75
CA VAL A 15 23.13 -1.94 9.61
C VAL A 15 21.73 -1.38 9.45
N TYR A 16 21.65 -0.09 9.12
CA TYR A 16 20.48 0.61 8.63
C TYR A 16 20.71 1.06 7.19
N VAL A 17 19.73 0.88 6.32
CA VAL A 17 19.76 1.39 4.93
C VAL A 17 18.66 2.42 4.76
N GLY A 18 18.96 3.53 4.09
CA GLY A 18 17.98 4.59 3.83
C GLY A 18 18.18 5.23 2.47
N SER A 19 17.11 5.82 1.93
CA SER A 19 17.19 6.68 0.75
C SER A 19 16.75 8.10 1.05
N THR A 20 17.26 9.05 0.25
CA THR A 20 16.89 10.46 0.33
C THR A 20 16.81 11.09 -1.04
N LYS A 21 15.91 12.07 -1.18
CA LYS A 21 15.86 13.00 -2.33
C LYS A 21 16.68 14.26 -2.10
N ALA A 22 17.35 14.36 -0.95
CA ALA A 22 18.18 15.52 -0.64
C ALA A 22 19.33 15.64 -1.65
N LEU A 23 19.68 16.88 -1.99
CA LEU A 23 20.79 17.18 -2.89
C LEU A 23 22.14 16.68 -2.36
N LYS A 24 22.32 16.63 -1.04
CA LYS A 24 23.56 16.18 -0.38
C LYS A 24 23.26 15.27 0.80
N LEU A 25 24.12 14.28 1.01
CA LEU A 25 23.99 13.30 2.10
C LEU A 25 24.14 13.93 3.49
N CYS A 26 24.93 15.00 3.62
CA CYS A 26 25.14 15.72 4.88
C CYS A 26 23.83 16.29 5.47
N TYR A 27 22.88 16.73 4.63
CA TYR A 27 21.55 17.15 5.10
C TYR A 27 20.78 16.00 5.72
N ARG A 28 20.90 14.80 5.15
CA ARG A 28 20.23 13.63 5.72
C ARG A 28 20.87 13.21 7.04
N GLN A 29 22.20 13.30 7.13
CA GLN A 29 22.94 13.05 8.36
C GLN A 29 22.54 14.02 9.48
N SER A 30 22.40 15.33 9.20
CA SER A 30 21.98 16.31 10.22
C SER A 30 20.58 16.00 10.75
N VAL A 31 19.65 15.58 9.88
CA VAL A 31 18.31 15.13 10.28
C VAL A 31 18.38 13.89 11.17
N HIS A 32 19.24 12.91 10.87
CA HIS A 32 19.44 11.74 11.74
C HIS A 32 19.96 12.15 13.12
N ASN A 33 20.96 13.03 13.19
CA ASN A 33 21.50 13.53 14.44
C ASN A 33 20.48 14.34 15.25
N TRP A 34 19.66 15.15 14.59
CA TRP A 34 18.56 15.86 15.24
C TRP A 34 17.52 14.88 15.81
N ASN A 35 17.15 13.84 15.07
CA ASN A 35 16.20 12.83 15.56
C ASN A 35 16.75 12.01 16.73
N LEU A 36 18.05 11.71 16.73
CA LEU A 36 18.73 11.00 17.81
C LEU A 36 18.64 11.81 19.12
N ARG A 37 18.99 13.10 19.05
CA ARG A 37 18.93 14.05 20.18
C ARG A 37 17.52 14.25 20.71
N ASN A 38 16.53 14.30 19.84
CA ASN A 38 15.11 14.50 20.22
C ASN A 38 14.40 13.19 20.63
N GLY A 39 15.14 12.13 20.99
CA GLY A 39 14.54 10.96 21.62
C GLY A 39 13.65 10.12 20.71
N ARG A 40 13.83 10.16 19.38
CA ARG A 40 12.98 9.40 18.45
C ARG A 40 13.03 7.90 18.75
N THR A 41 11.88 7.23 18.66
CA THR A 41 11.68 5.88 19.18
C THR A 41 11.95 4.75 18.19
N ALA A 42 12.35 5.07 16.95
CA ALA A 42 12.68 4.07 15.93
C ALA A 42 13.89 3.22 16.34
N LYS A 43 13.96 1.95 15.88
CA LYS A 43 14.99 0.98 16.29
C LYS A 43 16.41 1.52 16.12
N LEU A 44 16.73 2.09 14.96
CA LEU A 44 18.01 2.79 14.69
C LEU A 44 18.45 3.72 15.85
N TYR A 45 17.56 4.58 16.33
CA TYR A 45 17.92 5.59 17.34
C TYR A 45 17.95 5.02 18.76
N LYS A 46 17.17 3.96 19.04
CA LYS A 46 17.23 3.24 20.32
C LYS A 46 18.57 2.54 20.45
N THR A 47 18.94 1.74 19.44
CA THR A 47 20.22 1.03 19.39
C THR A 47 21.41 1.99 19.45
N ALA A 48 21.34 3.14 18.75
CA ALA A 48 22.38 4.15 18.84
C ALA A 48 22.57 4.71 20.27
N ARG A 49 21.48 4.93 21.01
CA ARG A 49 21.56 5.39 22.41
C ARG A 49 22.07 4.31 23.36
N GLU A 50 21.65 3.06 23.14
CA GLU A 50 22.12 1.90 23.91
C GLU A 50 23.64 1.69 23.75
N LEU A 51 24.18 1.96 22.55
CA LEU A 51 25.61 1.92 22.26
C LEU A 51 26.38 3.20 22.66
N GLY A 52 25.72 4.21 23.24
CA GLY A 52 26.36 5.46 23.63
C GLY A 52 26.83 6.34 22.46
N ILE A 53 26.24 6.18 21.27
CA ILE A 53 26.62 6.93 20.07
C ILE A 53 25.94 8.30 20.08
N GLU A 54 26.73 9.38 20.03
CA GLU A 54 26.22 10.76 20.02
C GLU A 54 25.89 11.30 18.62
N LYS A 55 26.57 10.79 17.59
CA LYS A 55 26.45 11.25 16.20
C LYS A 55 26.45 10.07 15.24
N LEU A 56 25.40 10.01 14.43
CA LEU A 56 25.25 9.05 13.34
C LEU A 56 26.00 9.56 12.10
N LYS A 57 26.69 8.64 11.43
CA LYS A 57 27.36 8.90 10.14
C LYS A 57 26.60 8.20 9.03
N CYS A 58 26.21 8.96 8.00
CA CYS A 58 25.62 8.41 6.79
C CYS A 58 26.74 8.09 5.80
N ILE A 59 26.87 6.82 5.45
CA ILE A 59 27.85 6.31 4.48
C ILE A 59 27.12 6.17 3.14
N TRP A 60 27.62 6.87 2.12
CA TRP A 60 27.05 6.81 0.77
C TRP A 60 27.20 5.40 0.18
N LEU A 61 26.15 4.91 -0.50
CA LEU A 61 26.16 3.62 -1.19
C LEU A 61 26.08 3.80 -2.71
N GLU A 62 25.00 4.42 -3.17
CA GLU A 62 24.79 4.61 -4.60
C GLU A 62 23.94 5.84 -4.89
N ASP A 63 24.14 6.36 -6.10
CA ASP A 63 23.29 7.34 -6.73
C ASP A 63 22.28 6.62 -7.62
N TYR A 64 20.98 6.82 -7.37
CA TYR A 64 19.92 6.12 -8.08
C TYR A 64 19.03 7.11 -8.84
N GLU A 65 19.15 7.13 -10.16
CA GLU A 65 18.29 7.94 -11.02
C GLU A 65 16.93 7.30 -11.22
N CYS A 66 15.86 8.01 -10.85
CA CYS A 66 14.52 7.46 -11.02
C CYS A 66 13.47 8.53 -11.30
N ASN A 67 12.37 8.07 -11.90
CA ASN A 67 11.23 8.92 -12.22
C ASN A 67 10.17 8.92 -11.13
N LYS A 68 10.21 7.95 -10.20
CA LYS A 68 9.19 7.75 -9.17
C LYS A 68 9.85 7.31 -7.86
N LEU A 69 9.34 7.83 -6.74
CA LEU A 69 9.81 7.48 -5.39
C LEU A 69 9.67 5.99 -5.08
N CYS A 70 8.69 5.30 -5.68
CA CYS A 70 8.54 3.85 -5.51
C CYS A 70 9.74 3.06 -6.03
N LYS A 71 10.37 3.51 -7.12
CA LYS A 71 11.56 2.85 -7.68
C LYS A 71 12.77 3.04 -6.75
N LEU A 72 12.98 4.26 -6.24
CA LEU A 72 14.04 4.54 -5.25
C LEU A 72 13.89 3.67 -4.00
N ARG A 73 12.66 3.54 -3.49
CA ARG A 73 12.36 2.72 -2.31
C ARG A 73 12.44 1.21 -2.57
N ALA A 74 12.17 0.77 -3.80
CA ALA A 74 12.37 -0.63 -4.19
C ALA A 74 13.86 -0.97 -4.15
N ARG A 75 14.70 -0.10 -4.71
CA ARG A 75 16.15 -0.25 -4.67
C ARG A 75 16.72 -0.19 -3.25
N GLU A 76 16.19 0.68 -2.40
CA GLU A 76 16.51 0.72 -0.97
C GLU A 76 16.20 -0.61 -0.27
N GLU A 77 15.08 -1.27 -0.63
CA GLU A 77 14.70 -2.57 -0.05
C GLU A 77 15.58 -3.73 -0.56
N GLU A 78 16.03 -3.69 -1.81
CA GLU A 78 17.02 -4.63 -2.34
C GLU A 78 18.33 -4.55 -1.54
N LEU A 79 18.89 -3.34 -1.43
CA LEU A 79 20.12 -3.11 -0.66
C LEU A 79 19.96 -3.46 0.83
N ARG A 80 18.78 -3.22 1.42
CA ARG A 80 18.47 -3.64 2.79
C ARG A 80 18.58 -5.15 2.96
N LYS A 81 18.10 -5.94 1.98
CA LYS A 81 18.19 -7.41 2.00
C LYS A 81 19.60 -7.89 1.73
N GLU A 82 20.29 -7.31 0.75
CA GLU A 82 21.68 -7.64 0.41
C GLU A 82 22.63 -7.40 1.60
N LEU A 83 22.44 -6.30 2.33
CA LEU A 83 23.27 -5.92 3.47
C LEU A 83 22.76 -6.47 4.81
N ASN A 84 21.73 -7.33 4.80
CA ASN A 84 21.08 -7.87 5.99
C ASN A 84 20.75 -6.81 7.07
N ALA A 85 20.28 -5.63 6.64
CA ALA A 85 20.09 -4.48 7.51
C ALA A 85 18.89 -4.68 8.47
N GLN A 86 19.22 -4.84 9.77
CA GLN A 86 18.26 -5.18 10.83
C GLN A 86 17.67 -3.98 11.57
N LEU A 87 18.22 -2.78 11.37
CA LEU A 87 17.81 -1.56 12.08
C LEU A 87 16.63 -0.82 11.42
N ASN A 88 16.19 -1.28 10.25
CA ASN A 88 15.03 -0.74 9.55
C ASN A 88 13.72 -1.26 10.16
N ASP A 89 12.93 -0.36 10.79
CA ASP A 89 11.65 -0.72 11.44
C ASP A 89 10.55 -1.20 10.47
N ARG A 90 10.66 -0.87 9.18
CA ARG A 90 9.69 -1.26 8.14
C ARG A 90 10.43 -1.55 6.85
N ASN A 91 9.91 -2.51 6.07
CA ASN A 91 10.35 -2.74 4.69
C ASN A 91 10.16 -1.46 3.86
N CYS A 92 11.18 -1.07 3.11
CA CYS A 92 11.27 0.23 2.45
C CYS A 92 10.32 0.35 1.25
N CYS A 93 9.94 -0.77 0.65
CA CYS A 93 8.93 -0.86 -0.40
C CYS A 93 7.62 -1.49 0.13
N GLY A 94 6.51 -0.79 -0.08
CA GLY A 94 5.21 -1.42 -0.39
C GLY A 94 4.46 -2.19 0.70
N ALA A 95 5.05 -2.49 1.86
CA ALA A 95 4.34 -3.13 2.98
C ALA A 95 3.14 -2.31 3.47
N ASP A 96 3.11 -1.01 3.17
CA ASP A 96 1.97 -0.16 3.43
C ASP A 96 0.88 -0.23 2.36
N ILE A 97 1.10 -0.70 1.13
CA ILE A 97 -0.01 -0.76 0.14
C ILE A 97 -1.02 -1.83 0.53
N GLU A 98 -0.54 -3.03 0.85
CA GLU A 98 -1.42 -4.13 1.23
C GLU A 98 -2.00 -3.93 2.64
N ARG A 99 -1.20 -3.41 3.57
CA ARG A 99 -1.69 -2.98 4.88
C ARG A 99 -2.72 -1.87 4.78
N GLN A 100 -2.49 -0.82 4.00
CA GLN A 100 -3.42 0.30 3.78
C GLN A 100 -4.67 -0.13 3.01
N LYS A 101 -4.54 -1.05 2.03
CA LYS A 101 -5.69 -1.71 1.38
C LYS A 101 -6.51 -2.52 2.39
N ASN A 102 -5.85 -3.27 3.27
CA ASN A 102 -6.50 -4.08 4.29
C ASN A 102 -7.16 -3.21 5.38
N THR A 103 -6.51 -2.13 5.83
CA THR A 103 -7.07 -1.15 6.76
C THR A 103 -8.27 -0.44 6.14
N ALA A 104 -8.18 0.01 4.89
CA ALA A 104 -9.31 0.60 4.18
C ALA A 104 -10.45 -0.42 4.03
N ARG A 105 -10.15 -1.67 3.65
CA ARG A 105 -11.15 -2.74 3.52
C ARG A 105 -11.86 -3.02 4.84
N GLN A 106 -11.13 -3.08 5.97
CA GLN A 106 -11.70 -3.27 7.30
C GLN A 106 -12.56 -2.07 7.72
N TYR A 107 -12.08 -0.85 7.50
CA TYR A 107 -12.84 0.37 7.75
C TYR A 107 -14.16 0.39 6.98
N TYR A 108 -14.13 0.13 5.67
CA TYR A 108 -15.34 0.05 4.84
C TYR A 108 -16.26 -1.08 5.29
N LYS A 109 -15.74 -2.24 5.69
CA LYS A 109 -16.55 -3.38 6.20
C LYS A 109 -17.37 -2.99 7.43
N ILE A 110 -16.83 -2.15 8.31
CA ILE A 110 -17.50 -1.72 9.56
C ILE A 110 -18.41 -0.51 9.31
N TYR A 111 -17.93 0.46 8.52
CA TYR A 111 -18.61 1.74 8.34
C TYR A 111 -19.74 1.68 7.31
N MET A 112 -19.56 0.95 6.20
CA MET A 112 -20.58 0.89 5.13
C MET A 112 -21.92 0.35 5.60
N PRO A 113 -22.01 -0.73 6.41
CA PRO A 113 -23.31 -1.18 6.92
C PRO A 113 -24.03 -0.11 7.73
N LYS A 114 -23.31 0.66 8.55
CA LYS A 114 -23.88 1.77 9.33
C LYS A 114 -24.37 2.88 8.41
N TYR A 115 -23.54 3.29 7.45
CA TYR A 115 -23.89 4.31 6.46
C TYR A 115 -25.12 3.92 5.62
N VAL A 116 -25.16 2.68 5.11
CA VAL A 116 -26.29 2.18 4.32
C VAL A 116 -27.58 2.14 5.14
N ARG A 117 -27.49 1.74 6.41
CA ARG A 117 -28.66 1.71 7.32
C ARG A 117 -29.19 3.12 7.59
N SER A 118 -28.33 4.07 7.92
CA SER A 118 -28.73 5.46 8.22
C SER A 118 -29.17 6.25 6.99
N ASN A 119 -28.73 5.87 5.78
CA ASN A 119 -29.02 6.58 4.54
C ASN A 119 -29.93 5.80 3.58
N LYS A 120 -30.68 4.81 4.10
CA LYS A 120 -31.47 3.86 3.29
C LYS A 120 -32.35 4.54 2.23
N GLU A 121 -33.15 5.53 2.63
CA GLU A 121 -34.08 6.21 1.72
C GLU A 121 -33.34 7.07 0.68
N ARG A 122 -32.29 7.79 1.10
CA ARG A 122 -31.44 8.55 0.18
C ARG A 122 -30.79 7.64 -0.87
N ILE A 123 -30.27 6.49 -0.46
CA ILE A 123 -29.68 5.49 -1.36
C ILE A 123 -30.74 4.94 -2.32
N LYS A 124 -31.97 4.70 -1.86
CA LYS A 124 -33.08 4.24 -2.70
C LYS A 124 -33.41 5.25 -3.81
N VAL A 125 -33.50 6.54 -3.47
CA VAL A 125 -33.74 7.62 -4.45
C VAL A 125 -32.61 7.70 -5.47
N ILE A 126 -31.34 7.67 -5.02
CA ILE A 126 -30.18 7.71 -5.92
C ILE A 126 -30.18 6.52 -6.88
N ARG A 127 -30.47 5.30 -6.38
CA ARG A 127 -30.56 4.09 -7.21
C ARG A 127 -31.69 4.17 -8.23
N ALA A 128 -32.86 4.66 -7.84
CA ALA A 128 -33.99 4.86 -8.76
C ALA A 128 -33.63 5.84 -9.88
N ARG A 129 -33.01 6.98 -9.53
CA ARG A 129 -32.55 7.98 -10.51
C ARG A 129 -31.51 7.43 -11.47
N TYR A 130 -30.53 6.68 -10.94
CA TYR A 130 -29.53 6.01 -11.77
C TYR A 130 -30.18 5.00 -12.72
N TYR A 131 -31.09 4.15 -12.23
CA TYR A 131 -31.81 3.19 -13.06
C TYR A 131 -32.60 3.88 -14.17
N GLN A 132 -33.35 4.93 -13.85
CA GLN A 132 -34.16 5.66 -14.83
C GLN A 132 -33.30 6.28 -15.92
N LYS A 133 -32.17 6.91 -15.56
CA LYS A 133 -31.22 7.50 -16.52
C LYS A 133 -30.54 6.45 -17.42
N ASN A 134 -30.32 5.24 -16.92
CA ASN A 134 -29.54 4.20 -17.60
C ASN A 134 -30.40 3.01 -18.09
N LYS A 135 -31.73 3.15 -18.07
CA LYS A 135 -32.69 2.05 -18.28
C LYS A 135 -32.45 1.30 -19.59
N GLU A 136 -32.27 2.03 -20.68
CA GLU A 136 -32.08 1.43 -22.01
C GLU A 136 -30.73 0.72 -22.14
N HIS A 137 -29.66 1.30 -21.58
CA HIS A 137 -28.34 0.66 -21.54
C HIS A 137 -28.37 -0.64 -20.71
N ILE A 138 -29.05 -0.61 -19.56
CA ILE A 138 -29.24 -1.81 -18.70
C ILE A 138 -30.03 -2.89 -19.45
N LYS A 139 -31.12 -2.52 -20.14
CA LYS A 139 -31.90 -3.47 -20.97
C LYS A 139 -31.06 -4.08 -22.08
N LYS A 140 -30.32 -3.26 -22.83
CA LYS A 140 -29.45 -3.73 -23.92
C LYS A 140 -28.42 -4.73 -23.39
N ARG A 141 -27.69 -4.36 -22.33
CA ARG A 141 -26.70 -5.24 -21.69
C ARG A 141 -27.32 -6.56 -21.19
N SER A 142 -28.55 -6.50 -20.66
CA SER A 142 -29.28 -7.70 -20.21
C SER A 142 -29.64 -8.62 -21.38
N LYS A 143 -30.13 -8.07 -22.49
CA LYS A 143 -30.40 -8.83 -23.72
C LYS A 143 -29.13 -9.46 -24.29
N ASP A 144 -28.05 -8.69 -24.37
CA ASP A 144 -26.75 -9.15 -24.88
C ASP A 144 -26.21 -10.30 -24.01
N TYR A 145 -26.28 -10.16 -22.68
CA TYR A 145 -25.88 -11.22 -21.76
C TYR A 145 -26.73 -12.48 -21.96
N TYR A 146 -28.06 -12.33 -22.06
CA TYR A 146 -28.95 -13.47 -22.29
C TYR A 146 -28.66 -14.19 -23.60
N HIS A 147 -28.46 -13.46 -24.72
CA HIS A 147 -28.13 -14.07 -26.01
C HIS A 147 -26.79 -14.81 -25.96
N LYS A 148 -25.75 -14.19 -25.38
CA LYS A 148 -24.43 -14.83 -25.23
C LYS A 148 -24.43 -16.07 -24.36
N ASN A 149 -25.32 -16.13 -23.35
CA ASN A 149 -25.34 -17.20 -22.35
C ASN A 149 -26.58 -18.10 -22.43
N LYS A 150 -27.34 -18.04 -23.52
CA LYS A 150 -28.67 -18.66 -23.64
C LYS A 150 -28.65 -20.16 -23.30
N GLU A 151 -27.68 -20.90 -23.84
CA GLU A 151 -27.57 -22.34 -23.63
C GLU A 151 -27.09 -22.70 -22.23
N ALA A 152 -26.13 -21.95 -21.66
CA ALA A 152 -25.70 -22.12 -20.28
C ALA A 152 -26.86 -21.86 -19.29
N ILE A 153 -27.68 -20.84 -19.55
CA ILE A 153 -28.87 -20.52 -18.75
C ILE A 153 -29.90 -21.65 -18.85
N LYS A 154 -30.19 -22.17 -20.05
CA LYS A 154 -31.09 -23.32 -20.23
C LYS A 154 -30.60 -24.56 -19.50
N LYS A 155 -29.31 -24.90 -19.64
CA LYS A 155 -28.67 -26.03 -18.97
C LYS A 155 -28.77 -25.91 -17.45
N ARG A 156 -28.44 -24.74 -16.89
CA ARG A 156 -28.60 -24.46 -15.45
C ARG A 156 -30.06 -24.58 -14.99
N ARG A 157 -31.02 -24.10 -15.77
CA ARG A 157 -32.46 -24.25 -15.46
C ARG A 157 -32.92 -25.71 -15.53
N SER A 158 -32.37 -26.50 -16.43
CA SER A 158 -32.64 -27.95 -16.52
C SER A 158 -32.07 -28.68 -15.30
N TYR A 159 -30.83 -28.38 -14.91
CA TYR A 159 -30.19 -28.97 -13.74
C TYR A 159 -30.90 -28.61 -12.43
N LYS A 160 -31.34 -27.36 -12.26
CA LYS A 160 -32.20 -26.97 -11.14
C LYS A 160 -33.51 -27.77 -11.11
N ARG A 161 -34.20 -27.90 -12.25
CA ARG A 161 -35.46 -28.69 -12.34
C ARG A 161 -35.27 -30.17 -12.03
N LYS A 162 -34.10 -30.73 -12.35
CA LYS A 162 -33.74 -32.12 -12.07
C LYS A 162 -33.18 -32.32 -10.64
N GLY A 163 -33.13 -31.28 -9.81
CA GLY A 163 -32.56 -31.36 -8.45
C GLY A 163 -31.04 -31.53 -8.40
N LEU A 164 -30.33 -31.37 -9.52
CA LEU A 164 -28.89 -31.60 -9.64
C LEU A 164 -28.03 -30.45 -9.06
N ILE A 165 -28.64 -29.32 -8.74
CA ILE A 165 -27.99 -28.15 -8.12
C ILE A 165 -29.00 -27.40 -7.24
N ALA A 166 -28.52 -26.92 -6.09
CA ALA A 166 -29.31 -26.20 -5.11
C ALA A 166 -29.92 -24.89 -5.67
N THR A 167 -31.06 -24.52 -5.09
CA THR A 167 -31.90 -23.38 -5.47
C THR A 167 -31.19 -22.05 -5.25
#